data_AF-A0A3S4YBP1-F1
#
_entry.id   AF-A0A3S4YBP1-F1
#
_cell.length_a   1.000
_cell.length_b   1.000
_cell.length_c   1.000
_cell.angle_alpha   90.00
_cell.angle_beta   90.00
_cell.angle_gamma   90.00
#
_symmetry.space_group_name_H-M   'P 1'
#
loop_
_entity.id
_entity.type
_entity.pdbx_description
1 polymer ?
#
loop_
_entity_poly.entity_id
_entity_poly.type
_entity_poly.pdbx_seq_one_letter_code
_entity_poly.pdbx_strand_id
1 'polypeptide(L)'
;MNKINTQKGFTLIELMIVIAIVGILAVIAYPQYNNYKARAQITEALMFASSIKMDVSTSYFGQGWVPTANYNGTNSQYGRYIKSAQVNSSGTITLKMNDEANIAIRNKTLTLIPTVSPSGIAENIIEWECDSSSKDSIPKNYLPSPCR
;
A
#
# COMPACT_ATOMS: atom_id res chain seq x y z
N MET A 1 -66.15 2.62 -6.28
CA MET A 1 -65.70 3.76 -5.45
C MET A 1 -64.18 3.79 -5.49
N ASN A 2 -63.59 4.69 -6.29
CA ASN A 2 -62.13 4.80 -6.42
C ASN A 2 -61.56 5.60 -5.24
N LYS A 3 -60.77 4.94 -4.40
CA LYS A 3 -60.05 5.55 -3.29
C LYS A 3 -58.87 6.33 -3.86
N ILE A 4 -58.96 7.67 -3.88
CA ILE A 4 -57.82 8.52 -4.25
C ILE A 4 -56.79 8.43 -3.12
N ASN A 5 -55.72 7.70 -3.36
CA ASN A 5 -54.56 7.70 -2.47
C ASN A 5 -53.87 9.06 -2.59
N THR A 6 -54.12 9.96 -1.63
CA THR A 6 -53.32 11.17 -1.45
C THR A 6 -51.89 10.78 -1.11
N GLN A 7 -50.99 10.84 -2.10
CA GLN A 7 -49.56 10.72 -1.86
C GLN A 7 -49.11 11.92 -1.03
N LYS A 8 -48.72 11.66 0.23
CA LYS A 8 -48.04 12.65 1.06
C LYS A 8 -46.63 12.79 0.52
N GLY A 9 -46.32 13.95 -0.08
CA GLY A 9 -44.97 14.29 -0.50
C GLY A 9 -44.05 14.56 0.69
N PHE A 10 -42.75 14.33 0.49
CA PHE A 10 -41.71 14.68 1.46
C PHE A 10 -41.57 16.21 1.56
N THR A 11 -41.36 16.75 2.75
CA THR A 11 -41.19 18.20 2.92
C THR A 11 -39.77 18.65 2.54
N LEU A 12 -39.64 19.88 2.06
CA LEU A 12 -38.34 20.47 1.75
C LEU A 12 -37.44 20.55 2.99
N ILE A 13 -38.04 20.78 4.17
CA ILE A 13 -37.31 20.82 5.44
C ILE A 13 -36.78 19.44 5.86
N GLU A 14 -37.55 18.38 5.67
CA GLU A 14 -37.06 17.01 5.93
C GLU A 14 -35.87 16.68 5.01
N LEU A 15 -35.94 17.07 3.74
CA LEU A 15 -34.83 16.87 2.81
C LEU A 15 -33.57 17.65 3.23
N MET A 16 -33.72 18.90 3.67
CA MET A 16 -32.60 19.73 4.11
C MET A 16 -31.89 19.17 5.34
N ILE A 17 -32.65 18.63 6.31
CA ILE A 17 -32.06 18.00 7.51
C ILE A 17 -31.28 16.75 7.11
N VAL A 18 -31.82 15.92 6.22
CA VAL A 18 -31.11 14.72 5.73
C VAL A 18 -29.79 15.11 5.05
N ILE A 19 -29.80 16.13 4.19
CA ILE A 19 -28.58 16.60 3.52
C ILE A 19 -27.56 17.12 4.53
N ALA A 20 -28.00 17.85 5.56
CA ALA A 20 -27.11 18.36 6.62
C ALA A 20 -26.42 17.20 7.37
N ILE A 21 -27.17 16.17 7.76
CA ILE A 21 -26.62 15.00 8.47
C ILE A 21 -25.65 14.24 7.57
N VAL A 22 -26.03 13.97 6.31
CA VAL A 22 -25.16 13.28 5.34
C VAL A 22 -23.87 14.08 5.08
N GLY A 23 -23.96 15.41 5.03
CA GLY A 23 -22.80 16.30 4.88
C GLY A 23 -21.79 16.14 6.02
N ILE A 24 -22.25 16.13 7.28
CA ILE A 24 -21.38 15.93 8.45
C ILE A 24 -20.71 14.54 8.40
N LEU A 25 -21.48 13.50 8.12
CA LEU A 25 -20.96 12.13 8.04
C LEU A 25 -19.92 11.98 6.92
N ALA A 26 -20.15 12.61 5.77
CA ALA A 26 -19.23 12.56 4.62
C ALA A 26 -17.86 13.16 4.95
N VAL A 27 -17.81 14.28 5.68
CA VAL A 27 -16.55 14.95 6.06
C VAL A 27 -15.70 14.07 6.97
N ILE A 28 -16.30 13.30 7.88
CA ILE A 28 -15.58 12.38 8.77
C ILE A 28 -15.16 11.12 8.01
N ALA A 29 -16.04 10.57 7.18
CA ALA A 29 -15.81 9.32 6.47
C ALA A 29 -14.75 9.43 5.36
N TYR A 30 -14.72 10.56 4.64
CA TYR A 30 -13.81 10.76 3.50
C TYR A 30 -12.32 10.61 3.83
N PRO A 31 -11.73 11.30 4.83
CA PRO A 31 -10.31 11.14 5.16
C PRO A 31 -9.99 9.71 5.65
N GLN A 32 -10.89 9.09 6.42
CA GLN A 32 -10.71 7.72 6.90
C GLN A 32 -10.71 6.72 5.74
N TYR A 33 -11.66 6.84 4.81
CA TYR A 33 -11.74 5.97 3.64
C TYR A 33 -10.52 6.12 2.73
N ASN A 34 -10.02 7.35 2.53
CA ASN A 34 -8.79 7.56 1.77
C ASN A 34 -7.57 6.92 2.46
N ASN A 35 -7.47 7.02 3.78
CA ASN A 35 -6.38 6.37 4.51
C ASN A 35 -6.46 4.84 4.41
N TYR A 36 -7.67 4.27 4.47
CA TYR A 36 -7.88 2.83 4.28
C TYR A 36 -7.45 2.37 2.88
N LYS A 37 -7.86 3.10 1.83
CA LYS A 37 -7.42 2.81 0.45
C LYS A 37 -5.90 2.87 0.31
N ALA A 38 -5.26 3.89 0.87
CA ALA A 38 -3.80 4.00 0.82
C ALA A 38 -3.10 2.79 1.47
N ARG A 39 -3.57 2.35 2.65
CA ARG A 39 -3.05 1.14 3.31
C ARG A 39 -3.25 -0.12 2.47
N ALA A 40 -4.42 -0.27 1.85
CA ALA A 40 -4.70 -1.42 0.97
C ALA A 40 -3.75 -1.48 -0.23
N GLN A 41 -3.47 -0.33 -0.85
CA GLN A 41 -2.53 -0.22 -1.97
C GLN A 41 -1.09 -0.55 -1.55
N ILE A 42 -0.69 -0.20 -0.32
CA ILE A 42 0.62 -0.58 0.24
C ILE A 42 0.69 -2.09 0.49
N THR A 43 -0.38 -2.69 1.01
CA THR A 43 -0.43 -4.14 1.20
C THR A 43 -0.29 -4.88 -0.14
N GLU A 44 -0.91 -4.37 -1.21
CA GLU A 44 -0.70 -4.90 -2.56
C GLU A 44 0.78 -4.81 -2.96
N ALA A 45 1.41 -3.65 -2.73
CA ALA A 45 2.83 -3.48 -3.02
C ALA A 45 3.73 -4.42 -2.19
N LEU A 46 3.38 -4.68 -0.93
CA LEU A 46 4.10 -5.62 -0.06
C LEU A 46 3.91 -7.08 -0.47
N MET A 47 2.72 -7.46 -0.95
CA MET A 47 2.50 -8.80 -1.53
C MET A 47 3.32 -8.99 -2.80
N PHE A 48 3.46 -7.95 -3.62
CA PHE A 48 4.39 -8.01 -4.73
C PHE A 48 5.86 -8.04 -4.27
N ALA A 49 6.21 -7.30 -3.22
CA ALA A 49 7.55 -7.34 -2.65
C ALA A 49 7.92 -8.74 -2.11
N SER A 50 6.95 -9.53 -1.62
CA SER A 50 7.23 -10.83 -1.03
C SER A 50 7.72 -11.87 -2.04
N SER A 51 7.28 -11.80 -3.31
CA SER A 51 7.87 -12.64 -4.36
C SER A 51 9.32 -12.27 -4.62
N ILE A 52 9.64 -10.98 -4.69
CA ILE A 52 11.02 -10.50 -4.84
C ILE A 52 11.87 -10.91 -3.62
N LYS A 53 11.34 -10.83 -2.41
CA LYS A 53 12.03 -11.31 -1.19
C LYS A 53 12.41 -12.79 -1.30
N MET A 54 11.51 -13.61 -1.85
CA MET A 54 11.78 -15.03 -2.06
C MET A 54 12.91 -15.25 -3.07
N ASP A 55 12.90 -14.53 -4.19
CA ASP A 55 13.95 -14.61 -5.22
C ASP A 55 15.32 -14.16 -4.67
N VAL A 56 15.34 -13.07 -3.89
CA VAL A 56 16.55 -12.60 -3.20
C VAL A 56 17.04 -13.63 -2.20
N SER A 57 16.14 -14.21 -1.39
CA SER A 57 16.51 -15.17 -0.35
C SER A 57 17.07 -16.47 -0.94
N THR A 58 16.41 -17.02 -1.95
CA THR A 58 16.85 -18.24 -2.63
C THR A 58 18.20 -18.06 -3.33
N SER A 59 18.43 -16.90 -3.95
CA SER A 59 19.71 -16.59 -4.59
C SER A 59 20.83 -16.41 -3.56
N TYR A 60 20.54 -15.73 -2.45
CA TYR A 60 21.50 -15.55 -1.36
C TYR A 60 21.96 -16.89 -0.77
N PHE A 61 21.03 -17.79 -0.44
CA PHE A 61 21.37 -19.10 0.13
C PHE A 61 21.92 -20.10 -0.88
N GLY A 62 21.43 -20.09 -2.12
CA GLY A 62 21.84 -21.06 -3.13
C GLY A 62 23.13 -20.70 -3.85
N GLN A 63 23.37 -19.41 -4.09
CA GLN A 63 24.44 -18.94 -4.98
C GLN A 63 25.44 -18.00 -4.27
N GLY A 64 25.13 -17.52 -3.05
CA GLY A 64 26.02 -16.64 -2.28
C GLY A 64 26.11 -15.21 -2.80
N TRP A 65 25.26 -14.82 -3.76
CA TRP A 65 25.16 -13.46 -4.28
C TRP A 65 23.69 -13.04 -4.42
N VAL A 66 23.45 -11.73 -4.47
CA VAL A 66 22.10 -11.17 -4.59
C VAL A 66 21.85 -10.64 -5.99
N PRO A 67 20.78 -11.07 -6.68
CA PRO A 67 20.45 -10.58 -8.00
C PRO A 67 20.07 -9.10 -7.98
N THR A 68 20.79 -8.30 -8.77
CA THR A 68 20.32 -6.96 -9.13
C THR A 68 19.22 -7.10 -10.16
N ALA A 69 18.03 -6.62 -9.84
CA ALA A 69 16.88 -6.68 -10.74
C ALA A 69 16.25 -5.30 -10.89
N ASN A 70 15.84 -4.97 -12.11
CA ASN A 70 15.10 -3.75 -12.42
C ASN A 70 13.79 -4.14 -13.09
N TYR A 71 12.71 -4.09 -12.33
CA TYR A 71 11.36 -4.31 -12.80
C TYR A 71 10.79 -2.94 -13.24
N ASN A 72 11.13 -2.55 -14.46
CA ASN A 72 10.68 -1.30 -15.08
C ASN A 72 9.73 -1.64 -16.24
N GLY A 73 8.49 -1.16 -16.17
CA GLY A 73 7.53 -1.41 -17.25
C GLY A 73 6.25 -0.58 -17.10
N THR A 74 5.66 -0.23 -18.24
CA THR A 74 4.35 0.41 -18.30
C THR A 74 3.26 -0.66 -18.14
N ASN A 75 2.78 -0.81 -16.91
CA ASN A 75 1.51 -1.44 -16.52
C ASN A 75 1.44 -2.98 -16.47
N SER A 76 1.08 -3.45 -15.26
CA SER A 76 0.34 -4.69 -14.91
C SER A 76 1.10 -5.94 -14.44
N GLN A 77 2.39 -6.14 -14.71
CA GLN A 77 3.07 -7.36 -14.21
C GLN A 77 3.36 -7.31 -12.70
N TYR A 78 3.32 -6.12 -12.09
CA TYR A 78 3.91 -5.87 -10.76
C TYR A 78 2.92 -5.23 -9.77
N GLY A 79 1.62 -5.26 -10.06
CA GLY A 79 0.58 -4.58 -9.28
C GLY A 79 0.11 -3.28 -9.91
N ARG A 80 -1.14 -2.88 -9.62
CA ARG A 80 -1.82 -1.75 -10.27
C ARG A 80 -1.20 -0.41 -9.90
N TYR A 81 -0.67 -0.29 -8.68
CA TYR A 81 -0.22 0.98 -8.10
C TYR A 81 1.30 1.14 -8.06
N ILE A 82 2.05 0.22 -8.67
CA ILE A 82 3.51 0.22 -8.68
C ILE A 82 4.00 0.74 -10.04
N LYS A 83 4.92 1.70 -10.00
CA LYS A 83 5.59 2.29 -11.17
C LYS A 83 6.85 1.54 -11.54
N SER A 84 7.63 1.14 -10.53
CA SER A 84 8.89 0.43 -10.70
C SER A 84 9.25 -0.34 -9.43
N ALA A 85 9.96 -1.45 -9.60
CA ALA A 85 10.64 -2.14 -8.51
C ALA A 85 12.11 -2.34 -8.85
N GLN A 86 12.99 -2.16 -7.87
CA GLN A 86 14.42 -2.33 -8.05
C GLN A 86 15.00 -3.13 -6.90
N VAL A 87 15.98 -3.98 -7.20
CA VAL A 87 16.79 -4.70 -6.22
C VAL A 87 18.23 -4.30 -6.44
N ASN A 88 18.86 -3.73 -5.42
CA ASN A 88 20.27 -3.36 -5.48
C ASN A 88 21.17 -4.57 -5.16
N SER A 89 22.49 -4.38 -5.26
CA SER A 89 23.49 -5.44 -4.99
C SER A 89 23.51 -5.92 -3.53
N SER A 90 22.91 -5.16 -2.61
CA SER A 90 22.74 -5.52 -1.21
C SER A 90 21.42 -6.24 -0.94
N GLY A 91 20.57 -6.44 -1.95
CA GLY A 91 19.24 -7.04 -1.81
C GLY A 91 18.16 -6.11 -1.30
N THR A 92 18.45 -4.82 -1.13
CA THR A 92 17.43 -3.82 -0.81
C THR A 92 16.44 -3.74 -1.96
N ILE A 93 15.18 -3.95 -1.63
CA ILE A 93 14.06 -3.85 -2.57
C ILE A 93 13.49 -2.43 -2.45
N THR A 94 13.36 -1.73 -3.56
CA THR A 94 12.75 -0.40 -3.62
C THR A 94 11.62 -0.39 -4.63
N LEU A 95 10.40 -0.16 -4.13
CA LEU A 95 9.17 -0.05 -4.90
C LEU A 95 8.74 1.40 -4.95
N LYS A 96 8.47 1.94 -6.14
CA LYS A 96 7.94 3.30 -6.31
C LYS A 96 6.47 3.23 -6.69
N MET A 97 5.61 3.97 -5.97
CA MET A 97 4.19 4.07 -6.28
C MET A 97 3.98 4.92 -7.54
N ASN A 98 2.98 4.56 -8.35
CA ASN A 98 2.62 5.28 -9.57
C ASN A 98 1.67 6.47 -9.32
N ASP A 99 1.26 7.12 -10.39
CA ASP A 99 0.39 8.29 -10.36
C ASP A 99 -1.09 7.93 -10.10
N GLU A 100 -1.49 6.67 -10.32
CA GLU A 100 -2.82 6.14 -9.98
C GLU A 100 -2.99 5.82 -8.49
N ALA A 101 -1.88 5.72 -7.75
CA ALA A 101 -1.92 5.53 -6.31
C ALA A 101 -2.65 6.67 -5.59
N ASN A 102 -3.15 6.38 -4.40
CA ASN A 102 -3.78 7.35 -3.53
C ASN A 102 -2.86 8.55 -3.32
N ILE A 103 -3.43 9.76 -3.32
CA ILE A 103 -2.70 11.03 -3.21
C ILE A 103 -1.74 11.04 -2.01
N ALA A 104 -2.10 10.39 -0.90
CA ALA A 104 -1.27 10.32 0.30
C ALA A 104 0.05 9.53 0.12
N ILE A 105 0.11 8.62 -0.87
CA ILE A 105 1.25 7.73 -1.10
C ILE A 105 1.78 7.80 -2.55
N ARG A 106 1.20 8.68 -3.37
CA ARG A 106 1.57 8.86 -4.77
C ARG A 106 3.04 9.27 -4.88
N ASN A 107 3.76 8.64 -5.82
CA ASN A 107 5.19 8.86 -6.05
C ASN A 107 6.11 8.60 -4.84
N LYS A 108 5.58 8.04 -3.74
CA LYS A 108 6.37 7.61 -2.59
C LYS A 108 6.99 6.24 -2.83
N THR A 109 8.01 5.92 -2.04
CA THR A 109 8.76 4.68 -2.13
C THR A 109 8.57 3.79 -0.91
N LEU A 110 8.35 2.50 -1.15
CA LEU A 110 8.42 1.45 -0.16
C LEU A 110 9.79 0.77 -0.29
N THR A 111 10.60 0.85 0.75
CA THR A 111 11.96 0.28 0.76
C THR A 111 12.02 -0.85 1.77
N LEU A 112 12.55 -2.01 1.38
CA LEU A 112 12.75 -3.17 2.25
C LEU A 112 14.23 -3.54 2.24
N ILE A 113 14.84 -3.51 3.41
CA ILE A 113 16.26 -3.78 3.63
C ILE A 113 16.38 -5.19 4.21
N PRO A 114 17.11 -6.11 3.56
CA PRO A 114 17.45 -7.37 4.16
C PRO A 114 18.62 -7.19 5.14
N THR A 115 18.45 -7.72 6.34
CA THR A 115 19.50 -7.86 7.35
C THR A 115 19.76 -9.35 7.55
N VAL A 116 20.99 -9.78 7.32
CA VAL A 116 21.38 -11.17 7.56
C VAL A 116 21.85 -11.28 9.00
N SER A 117 21.03 -11.94 9.82
CA SER A 117 21.38 -12.22 11.21
C SER A 117 21.97 -13.63 11.28
N PRO A 118 23.20 -13.80 11.82
CA PRO A 118 23.70 -15.14 12.12
C PRO A 118 22.79 -15.71 13.20
N SER A 119 22.05 -16.78 12.89
CA SER A 119 21.29 -17.45 13.94
C SER A 119 22.28 -18.23 14.82
N GLY A 120 21.97 -18.42 16.10
CA GLY A 120 22.84 -19.17 17.04
C GLY A 120 22.94 -20.67 16.72
N ILE A 121 22.24 -21.11 15.68
CA ILE A 121 22.36 -22.40 15.00
C ILE A 121 23.01 -22.10 13.64
N ALA A 122 23.80 -22.98 13.05
CA ALA A 122 24.72 -22.70 11.93
C ALA A 122 24.11 -22.21 10.58
N GLU A 123 22.90 -21.64 10.58
CA GLU A 123 22.17 -21.12 9.44
C GLU A 123 22.00 -19.59 9.56
N ASN A 124 22.25 -18.88 8.47
CA ASN A 124 21.94 -17.45 8.40
C ASN A 124 20.43 -17.27 8.16
N ILE A 125 19.79 -16.30 8.82
CA ILE A 125 18.39 -15.94 8.56
C ILE A 125 18.36 -14.54 7.95
N ILE A 126 17.53 -14.32 6.93
CA ILE A 126 17.30 -13.00 6.34
C ILE A 126 16.08 -12.39 7.01
N GLU A 127 16.32 -11.36 7.82
CA GLU A 127 15.30 -10.51 8.39
C GLU A 127 15.05 -9.32 7.45
N TRP A 128 13.81 -8.85 7.35
CA TRP A 128 13.46 -7.76 6.44
C TRP A 128 12.88 -6.60 7.22
N GLU A 129 13.55 -5.45 7.14
CA GLU A 129 13.09 -4.21 7.75
C GLU A 129 12.60 -3.23 6.67
N CYS A 130 11.52 -2.49 6.96
CA CYS A 130 11.00 -1.50 6.04
C CYS A 130 11.57 -0.12 6.38
N ASP A 131 12.29 0.50 5.44
CA ASP A 131 12.81 1.85 5.65
C ASP A 131 11.77 2.92 5.31
N SER A 132 11.54 3.80 6.28
CA SER A 132 10.62 4.93 6.21
C SER A 132 11.29 6.26 6.58
N SER A 133 12.63 6.31 6.56
CA SER A 133 13.42 7.44 7.06
C SER A 133 13.52 8.60 6.05
N SER A 134 13.40 8.32 4.75
CA SER A 134 13.46 9.34 3.70
C SER A 134 12.16 10.14 3.57
N LYS A 135 12.25 11.41 3.15
CA LYS A 135 11.08 12.24 2.81
C LYS A 135 10.23 11.65 1.68
N ASP A 136 10.86 10.86 0.81
CA ASP A 136 10.18 10.19 -0.29
C ASP A 136 9.61 8.82 0.10
N SER A 137 9.92 8.33 1.30
CA SER A 137 9.36 7.08 1.79
C SER A 137 7.87 7.21 2.11
N ILE A 138 7.17 6.08 2.03
CA ILE A 138 5.78 5.98 2.46
C ILE A 138 5.69 6.31 3.96
N PRO A 139 4.79 7.23 4.37
CA PRO A 139 4.65 7.59 5.78
C PRO A 139 4.19 6.41 6.66
N LYS A 140 4.75 6.30 7.88
CA LYS A 140 4.52 5.19 8.83
C LYS A 140 3.05 4.92 9.18
N ASN A 141 2.21 5.96 9.16
CA ASN A 141 0.77 5.82 9.42
C ASN A 141 0.06 4.97 8.35
N TYR A 142 0.63 4.83 7.15
CA TYR A 142 0.10 4.00 6.08
C TYR A 142 0.76 2.61 5.97
N LEU A 143 1.89 2.39 6.64
CA LEU A 143 2.54 1.09 6.69
C LEU A 143 1.78 0.12 7.63
N PRO A 144 1.70 -1.18 7.28
CA PRO A 144 1.16 -2.20 8.18
C PRO A 144 2.14 -2.52 9.31
N SER A 145 1.69 -3.25 10.33
CA SER A 145 2.47 -3.58 11.52
C SER A 145 3.87 -4.18 11.25
N PRO A 146 4.08 -5.05 10.25
CA PRO A 146 5.41 -5.57 9.94
C PRO A 146 6.40 -4.52 9.40
N CYS A 147 5.92 -3.33 9.02
CA CYS A 147 6.71 -2.23 8.47
C CYS A 147 6.58 -0.94 9.32
N ARG A 148 6.15 -1.02 10.58
CA ARG A 148 5.93 0.15 11.45
C ARG A 148 7.06 0.38 12.44
#